data_AF-A0A9E0U9P1-F1
#
_entry.id   AF-A0A9E0U9P1-F1
#
_cell.length_a   1.000
_cell.length_b   1.000
_cell.length_c   1.000
_cell.angle_alpha   90.00
_cell.angle_beta   90.00
_cell.angle_gamma   90.00
#
_symmetry.space_group_name_H-M   'P 1'
#
loop_
_entity.id
_entity.type
_entity.pdbx_description
1 polymer ?
#
loop_
_entity_poly.entity_id
_entity_poly.type
_entity_poly.pdbx_seq_one_letter_code
_entity_poly.pdbx_strand_id
1 'polypeptide(L)'
;MTERTLNNLIRASLLVAVISFVSIQTAWLDGVVQMRYMKILFMAALVAVPMLLMLKVISRIFLEGFKGQRLSFIENMFMLYYIFLTKEAREEWRSYIEEQKKKESKT
;
A
#
# COMPACT_ATOMS: atom_id res chain seq x y z
N MET A 1 0.64 5.75 -8.12
CA MET A 1 1.02 4.34 -8.34
C MET A 1 -0.23 3.53 -8.65
N THR A 2 -0.16 2.56 -9.56
CA THR A 2 -1.34 1.71 -9.88
C THR A 2 -1.46 0.55 -8.89
N GLU A 3 -2.66 -0.03 -8.77
CA GLU A 3 -2.87 -1.25 -7.96
C GLU A 3 -1.98 -2.39 -8.45
N ARG A 4 -1.79 -2.50 -9.77
CA ARG A 4 -0.90 -3.52 -10.36
C ARG A 4 0.54 -3.34 -9.89
N THR A 5 1.05 -2.10 -9.90
CA THR A 5 2.39 -1.80 -9.38
C THR A 5 2.48 -2.12 -7.89
N LEU A 6 1.45 -1.78 -7.09
CA LEU A 6 1.42 -2.11 -5.66
C LEU A 6 1.51 -3.62 -5.41
N ASN A 7 0.72 -4.39 -6.13
CA ASN A 7 0.71 -5.84 -5.99
C ASN A 7 2.05 -6.46 -6.42
N ASN A 8 2.67 -5.92 -7.48
CA ASN A 8 3.99 -6.35 -7.92
C ASN A 8 5.08 -6.03 -6.90
N LEU A 9 5.06 -4.84 -6.29
CA LEU A 9 6.01 -4.49 -5.23
C LEU A 9 5.84 -5.39 -4.00
N ILE A 10 4.61 -5.67 -3.57
CA ILE A 10 4.36 -6.61 -2.46
C ILE A 10 4.97 -7.98 -2.77
N ARG A 11 4.72 -8.52 -3.97
CA ARG A 11 5.27 -9.82 -4.39
C ARG A 11 6.79 -9.81 -4.44
N ALA A 12 7.38 -8.76 -5.02
CA ALA A 12 8.83 -8.61 -5.11
C ALA A 12 9.46 -8.51 -3.71
N SER A 13 8.92 -7.70 -2.82
CA SER A 13 9.40 -7.57 -1.44
C SER A 13 9.28 -8.87 -0.65
N LEU A 14 8.19 -9.63 -0.84
CA LEU A 14 8.05 -10.97 -0.25
C LEU A 14 9.10 -11.95 -0.79
N LEU A 15 9.34 -11.96 -2.10
CA LEU A 15 10.40 -12.79 -2.70
C LEU A 15 11.77 -12.43 -2.13
N VAL A 16 12.08 -11.14 -2.01
CA VAL A 16 13.34 -10.66 -1.39
C VAL A 16 13.44 -11.13 0.06
N ALA A 17 12.35 -11.06 0.83
CA ALA A 17 12.33 -11.55 2.21
C ALA A 17 12.64 -13.05 2.29
N VAL A 18 11.99 -13.86 1.45
CA VAL A 18 12.18 -15.32 1.40
C VAL A 18 13.61 -15.68 0.99
N ILE A 19 14.11 -15.08 -0.09
CA ILE A 19 15.48 -15.33 -0.58
C ILE A 19 16.48 -14.95 0.50
N SER A 20 16.33 -13.76 1.11
CA SER A 20 17.24 -13.29 2.16
C SER A 20 17.21 -14.22 3.38
N PHE A 21 16.03 -14.69 3.78
CA PHE A 21 15.88 -15.63 4.89
C PHE A 21 16.56 -16.97 4.59
N VAL A 22 16.29 -17.57 3.43
CA VAL A 22 16.91 -18.85 3.02
C VAL A 22 18.43 -18.70 2.99
N SER A 23 18.95 -17.66 2.34
CA SER A 23 20.40 -17.43 2.26
C SER A 23 21.08 -17.25 3.61
N ILE A 24 20.41 -16.61 4.59
CA ILE A 24 20.92 -16.47 5.96
C ILE A 24 20.97 -17.85 6.66
N GLN A 25 19.94 -18.67 6.50
CA GLN A 25 19.85 -19.96 7.20
C GLN A 25 20.79 -21.03 6.64
N THR A 26 20.96 -21.06 5.31
CA THR A 26 21.76 -22.09 4.66
C THR A 26 23.22 -21.71 4.46
N ALA A 27 23.63 -20.50 4.88
CA ALA A 27 24.97 -19.93 4.64
C ALA A 27 25.41 -20.01 3.16
N TRP A 28 24.44 -20.10 2.24
CA TRP A 28 24.69 -20.47 0.84
C TRP A 28 25.54 -19.45 0.07
N LEU A 29 25.66 -18.23 0.60
CA LEU A 29 26.38 -17.12 0.00
C LEU A 29 27.55 -16.61 0.86
N ASP A 30 27.94 -17.31 1.93
CA ASP A 30 28.95 -16.81 2.89
C ASP A 30 30.32 -16.50 2.27
N GLY A 31 30.65 -17.10 1.12
CA GLY A 31 31.88 -16.80 0.37
C GLY A 31 31.76 -15.68 -0.67
N VAL A 32 30.55 -15.22 -1.00
CA VAL A 32 30.28 -14.31 -2.13
C VAL A 32 29.67 -12.99 -1.65
N VAL A 33 28.85 -13.02 -0.61
CA VAL A 33 28.12 -11.86 -0.08
C VAL A 33 28.29 -11.83 1.43
N GLN A 34 28.76 -10.69 1.97
CA GLN A 34 28.83 -10.53 3.42
C GLN A 34 27.44 -10.70 4.04
N MET A 35 27.31 -11.64 4.99
CA MET A 35 26.05 -11.96 5.67
C MET A 35 25.36 -10.73 6.29
N ARG A 36 26.12 -9.68 6.63
CA ARG A 36 25.58 -8.38 7.08
C ARG A 36 24.60 -7.76 6.08
N TYR A 37 24.90 -7.79 4.77
CA TYR A 37 24.02 -7.23 3.75
C TYR A 37 22.72 -8.02 3.60
N MET A 38 22.78 -9.36 3.70
CA MET A 38 21.58 -10.21 3.67
C MET A 38 20.67 -9.95 4.87
N LYS A 39 21.24 -9.74 6.06
CA LYS A 39 20.47 -9.34 7.26
C LYS A 39 19.79 -7.98 7.09
N ILE A 40 20.49 -7.00 6.49
CA ILE A 40 19.91 -5.67 6.21
C ILE A 40 18.76 -5.80 5.20
N LEU A 41 18.94 -6.55 4.11
CA LEU A 41 17.89 -6.79 3.11
C LEU A 41 16.66 -7.48 3.73
N PHE A 42 16.89 -8.47 4.59
CA PHE A 42 15.82 -9.16 5.31
C PHE A 42 15.05 -8.20 6.23
N MET A 43 15.74 -7.39 7.05
CA MET A 43 15.09 -6.39 7.91
C MET A 43 14.34 -5.33 7.10
N ALA A 44 14.91 -4.85 5.99
CA ALA A 44 14.26 -3.90 5.10
C ALA A 44 12.97 -4.49 4.50
N ALA A 45 12.99 -5.76 4.09
CA ALA A 45 11.81 -6.44 3.58
C ALA A 45 10.73 -6.65 4.65
N LEU A 46 11.12 -6.95 5.89
CA LEU A 46 10.18 -7.05 7.03
C LEU A 46 9.46 -5.74 7.33
N VAL A 47 10.05 -4.59 7.04
CA VAL A 47 9.40 -3.27 7.18
C VAL A 47 8.60 -2.91 5.93
N ALA A 48 9.15 -3.17 4.74
CA ALA A 48 8.52 -2.81 3.48
C ALA A 48 7.22 -3.58 3.21
N VAL A 49 7.18 -4.89 3.51
CA VAL A 49 6.00 -5.73 3.23
C VAL A 49 4.76 -5.26 4.02
N PRO A 50 4.81 -5.06 5.36
CA PRO A 50 3.68 -4.52 6.12
C PRO A 50 3.26 -3.13 5.65
N MET A 51 4.21 -2.24 5.32
CA MET A 51 3.88 -0.91 4.79
C MET A 51 3.14 -0.99 3.45
N LEU A 52 3.60 -1.82 2.52
CA LEU A 52 2.95 -1.99 1.23
C LEU A 52 1.56 -2.64 1.37
N LEU A 53 1.39 -3.57 2.32
CA LEU A 53 0.08 -4.13 2.65
C LEU A 53 -0.86 -3.08 3.25
N MET A 54 -0.36 -2.24 4.16
CA MET A 54 -1.13 -1.14 4.74
C MET A 54 -1.60 -0.15 3.67
N LEU A 55 -0.73 0.21 2.71
CA LEU A 55 -1.12 1.04 1.56
C LEU A 55 -2.25 0.41 0.75
N LYS A 56 -2.21 -0.91 0.56
CA LYS A 56 -3.25 -1.65 -0.17
C LYS A 56 -4.58 -1.65 0.59
N VAL A 57 -4.53 -1.85 1.91
CA VAL A 57 -5.71 -1.80 2.79
C VAL A 57 -6.33 -0.41 2.74
N ILE A 58 -5.53 0.65 2.92
CA ILE A 58 -6.02 2.03 2.86
C ILE A 58 -6.65 2.34 1.51
N SER A 59 -6.00 1.91 0.42
CA SER A 59 -6.48 2.21 -0.94
C SER A 59 -7.82 1.54 -1.27
N ARG A 60 -8.10 0.33 -0.74
CA ARG A 60 -9.34 -0.39 -1.07
C ARG A 60 -10.46 -0.23 -0.06
N ILE A 61 -10.14 -0.24 1.22
CA ILE A 61 -11.16 -0.46 2.28
C ILE A 61 -11.67 0.87 2.84
N PHE A 62 -10.85 1.91 2.86
CA PHE A 62 -11.19 3.12 3.61
C PHE A 62 -12.38 3.87 2.99
N LEU A 63 -12.51 3.91 1.65
CA LEU A 63 -13.68 4.54 1.04
C LEU A 63 -14.97 3.87 1.49
N GLU A 64 -15.00 2.54 1.43
CA GLU A 64 -16.17 1.76 1.83
C GLU A 64 -16.54 1.99 3.30
N GLY A 65 -15.54 2.09 4.18
CA GLY A 65 -15.75 2.39 5.60
C GLY A 65 -16.31 3.79 5.87
N PHE A 66 -16.16 4.73 4.93
CA PHE A 66 -16.65 6.11 5.07
C PHE A 66 -17.91 6.40 4.25
N LYS A 67 -18.39 5.46 3.41
CA LYS A 67 -19.63 5.63 2.66
C LYS A 67 -20.80 5.90 3.63
N GLY A 68 -21.55 6.97 3.38
CA GLY A 68 -22.68 7.40 4.22
C GLY A 68 -22.31 8.38 5.34
N GLN A 69 -21.04 8.71 5.52
CA GLN A 69 -20.62 9.84 6.35
C GLN A 69 -20.89 11.18 5.64
N ARG A 70 -20.77 12.29 6.38
CA ARG A 70 -20.91 13.64 5.82
C ARG A 70 -19.89 13.88 4.71
N LEU A 71 -20.30 14.57 3.64
CA LEU A 71 -19.43 14.87 2.50
C LEU A 71 -18.11 15.54 2.93
N SER A 72 -18.18 16.55 3.80
CA SER A 72 -16.99 17.26 4.31
C SER A 72 -16.01 16.36 5.05
N PHE A 73 -16.50 15.32 5.73
CA PHE A 73 -15.64 14.33 6.38
C PHE A 73 -14.90 13.48 5.35
N ILE A 74 -15.60 13.02 4.32
CA ILE A 74 -15.03 12.19 3.25
C ILE A 74 -13.98 12.97 2.45
N GLU A 75 -14.22 14.25 2.18
CA GLU A 75 -13.24 15.13 1.54
C GLU A 75 -11.99 15.34 2.39
N ASN A 76 -12.14 15.53 3.70
CA ASN A 76 -11.00 15.62 4.61
C ASN A 76 -10.19 14.32 4.65
N MET A 77 -10.86 13.18 4.74
CA MET A 77 -10.19 11.88 4.70
C MET A 77 -9.48 11.66 3.36
N PHE A 78 -10.09 12.07 2.24
CA PHE A 78 -9.46 11.99 0.92
C PHE A 78 -8.15 12.76 0.87
N MET A 79 -8.13 13.98 1.41
CA MET A 79 -6.93 14.81 1.48
C MET A 79 -5.85 14.19 2.37
N LEU A 80 -6.23 13.69 3.55
CA LEU A 80 -5.29 13.06 4.49
C LEU A 80 -4.63 11.81 3.89
N TYR A 81 -5.41 10.97 3.20
CA TYR A 81 -4.90 9.73 2.62
C TYR A 81 -4.36 9.88 1.20
N TYR A 82 -4.49 11.04 0.57
CA TYR A 82 -4.20 11.25 -0.86
C TYR A 82 -2.85 10.68 -1.32
N ILE A 83 -1.80 10.87 -0.52
CA ILE A 83 -0.43 10.41 -0.83
C ILE A 83 -0.29 8.88 -0.74
N PHE A 84 -1.14 8.23 0.05
CA PHE A 84 -1.15 6.79 0.29
C PHE A 84 -2.09 6.03 -0.66
N LEU A 85 -2.98 6.75 -1.35
CA LEU A 85 -3.93 6.16 -2.29
C LEU A 85 -3.28 5.81 -3.65
N THR A 86 -3.63 4.64 -4.16
CA THR A 86 -3.37 4.28 -5.56
C THR A 86 -4.10 5.24 -6.53
N LYS A 87 -3.73 5.20 -7.81
CA LYS A 87 -4.40 6.02 -8.83
C LYS A 87 -5.88 5.66 -8.93
N GLU A 88 -6.16 4.37 -8.95
CA GLU A 88 -7.51 3.80 -9.04
C GLU A 88 -8.34 4.18 -7.82
N ALA A 89 -7.77 4.07 -6.61
CA ALA A 89 -8.46 4.51 -5.40
C ALA A 89 -8.75 6.02 -5.42
N ARG A 90 -7.81 6.84 -5.90
CA ARG A 90 -8.07 8.28 -6.03
C ARG A 90 -9.19 8.61 -7.00
N GLU A 91 -9.26 7.90 -8.11
CA GLU A 91 -10.34 8.04 -9.08
C GLU A 91 -11.68 7.61 -8.49
N GLU A 92 -11.72 6.49 -7.77
CA GLU A 92 -12.92 6.01 -7.09
C GLU A 92 -13.44 7.01 -6.03
N TRP A 93 -12.55 7.50 -5.17
CA TRP A 93 -12.89 8.50 -4.16
C TRP A 93 -13.40 9.80 -4.79
N ARG A 94 -12.75 10.29 -5.84
CA ARG A 94 -13.20 11.50 -6.55
C ARG A 94 -14.57 11.31 -7.17
N SER A 95 -14.77 10.20 -7.87
CA SER A 95 -16.07 9.86 -8.48
C SER A 95 -17.18 9.86 -7.43
N TYR A 96 -16.95 9.23 -6.28
CA TYR A 96 -17.90 9.21 -5.18
C TYR A 96 -18.19 10.60 -4.61
N ILE A 97 -17.16 11.42 -4.33
CA ILE A 97 -17.33 12.79 -3.83
C ILE A 97 -18.14 13.64 -4.82
N GLU A 98 -17.85 13.55 -6.11
CA GLU A 98 -18.59 14.27 -7.16
C GLU A 98 -20.05 13.84 -7.25
N GLU A 99 -20.33 12.53 -7.10
CA GLU A 99 -21.69 12.00 -7.09
C GLU A 99 -22.48 12.54 -5.89
N GLN A 100 -21.88 12.58 -4.70
CA GLN A 100 -22.52 13.13 -3.50
C GLN A 100 -22.78 14.63 -3.62
N LYS A 101 -21.83 15.41 -4.17
CA LYS A 101 -22.03 16.85 -4.45
C LYS A 101 -23.23 17.12 -5.35
N LYS A 102 -23.40 16.31 -6.40
CA LYS A 102 -24.54 16.44 -7.33
C LYS A 102 -25.88 16.08 -6.67
N LYS A 103 -25.88 15.21 -5.67
CA LYS A 103 -27.08 14.86 -4.89
C LYS A 103 -27.47 16.00 -3.95
N GLU A 104 -26.50 16.55 -3.23
CA GLU A 104 -26.71 17.72 -2.35
C GLU A 104 -27.17 18.96 -3.14
N SER A 105 -26.64 19.20 -4.34
CA SER A 105 -27.03 20.37 -5.16
C SER A 105 -28.43 20.27 -5.80
N LYS A 106 -29.04 19.08 -5.78
CA LYS A 106 -30.39 18.83 -6.35
C LYS A 106 -31.48 18.81 -5.27
N THR A 107 -31.09 18.91 -4.00
CA THR A 107 -31.98 18.95 -2.83
C THR A 107 -32.13 20.39 -2.38
#